data_AF-A0A7V9NWB3-F1
#
_entry.id   AF-A0A7V9NWB3-F1
#
_cell.length_a   1.000
_cell.length_b   1.000
_cell.length_c   1.000
_cell.angle_alpha   90.00
_cell.angle_beta   90.00
_cell.angle_gamma   90.00
#
_symmetry.space_group_name_H-M   'P 1'
#
loop_
_entity.id
_entity.type
_entity.pdbx_description
1 polymer ?
#
loop_
_entity_poly.entity_id
_entity_poly.type
_entity_poly.pdbx_seq_one_letter_code
_entity_poly.pdbx_strand_id
1 'polypeptide(L)'
;MPKKENNKPEPAKRKLAKGIYLSQVIGNEVQEVLSHYEEEQKIEIAEHLILMFQEILKYFKTKDESIYSNYAERENELLKKYGKAFKPLASKQFHYLFNFSIILSQKEYYTTEEFNNLEDQENDLTELDIKQLTQAMNNLLHGELHFLYLEREPQFETKAKEKPSDETDDKEMTEARQLLAVYYLLKSGFGIEHRSSNSVSEVTLFAHLLLGKKYTSLQTSSIYKKYKLIPNYNKDEQLVKDLKYIKPYFEKLDIQKAVELINKDLETTIKELTLDKKKKYL
;
A
#
# COMPACT_ATOMS: atom_id res chain seq x y z
N MET A 1 -80.03 11.86 16.45
CA MET A 1 -78.74 11.79 17.18
C MET A 1 -77.67 11.32 16.21
N PRO A 2 -76.69 12.15 15.82
CA PRO A 2 -75.57 11.67 15.03
C PRO A 2 -74.54 10.99 15.94
N LYS A 3 -74.08 9.81 15.54
CA LYS A 3 -73.03 9.05 16.22
C LYS A 3 -71.72 9.82 16.08
N LYS A 4 -71.09 10.18 17.21
CA LYS A 4 -69.71 10.67 17.25
C LYS A 4 -68.79 9.51 16.84
N GLU A 5 -68.18 9.62 15.67
CA GLU A 5 -67.01 8.82 15.31
C GLU A 5 -65.87 9.16 16.28
N ASN A 6 -65.53 8.20 17.13
CA ASN A 6 -64.32 8.23 17.93
C ASN A 6 -63.13 7.97 16.99
N ASN A 7 -62.61 9.04 16.38
CA ASN A 7 -61.26 9.02 15.81
C ASN A 7 -60.27 8.92 16.97
N LYS A 8 -59.87 7.68 17.31
CA LYS A 8 -58.66 7.46 18.09
C LYS A 8 -57.48 7.99 17.28
N PRO A 9 -56.65 8.89 17.83
CA PRO A 9 -55.42 9.29 17.16
C PRO A 9 -54.54 8.03 16.98
N GLU A 10 -54.00 7.84 15.78
CA GLU A 10 -52.95 6.85 15.53
C GLU A 10 -51.81 7.06 16.54
N PRO A 11 -51.25 5.98 17.12
CA PRO A 11 -50.12 6.13 18.02
C PRO A 11 -48.96 6.74 17.24
N ALA A 12 -48.53 7.94 17.65
CA ALA A 12 -47.35 8.59 17.09
C ALA A 12 -46.19 7.59 17.06
N LYS A 13 -45.61 7.36 15.88
CA LYS A 13 -44.44 6.48 15.71
C LYS A 13 -43.38 6.93 16.72
N ARG A 14 -43.11 6.08 17.72
CA ARG A 14 -42.06 6.36 18.71
C ARG A 14 -40.73 6.47 17.96
N LYS A 15 -40.05 7.60 18.09
CA LYS A 15 -38.68 7.77 17.62
C LYS A 15 -37.79 6.72 18.29
N LEU A 16 -36.83 6.20 17.54
CA LEU A 16 -35.79 5.31 18.07
C LEU A 16 -35.03 6.03 19.19
N ALA A 17 -34.51 5.30 20.17
CA ALA A 17 -33.59 5.88 21.15
C ALA A 17 -32.38 6.49 20.42
N LYS A 18 -31.87 7.64 20.90
CA LYS A 18 -30.81 8.43 20.26
C LYS A 18 -29.57 7.57 19.92
N GLY A 19 -29.08 6.79 20.89
CA GLY A 19 -27.95 5.89 20.66
C GLY A 19 -28.20 4.86 19.56
N ILE A 20 -29.40 4.28 19.50
CA ILE A 20 -29.80 3.30 18.47
C ILE A 20 -29.90 3.96 17.09
N TYR A 21 -30.54 5.13 17.02
CA TYR A 21 -30.66 5.88 15.78
C TYR A 21 -29.28 6.24 15.21
N LEU A 22 -28.41 6.82 16.04
CA LEU A 22 -27.05 7.18 15.65
C LEU A 22 -26.27 5.95 15.17
N SER A 23 -26.43 4.81 15.85
CA SER A 23 -25.79 3.55 15.43
C SER A 23 -26.21 3.13 14.01
N GLN A 24 -27.49 3.30 13.66
CA GLN A 24 -27.98 2.95 12.32
C GLN A 24 -27.45 3.90 11.25
N VAL A 25 -27.56 5.21 11.48
CA VAL A 25 -27.11 6.23 10.52
C VAL A 25 -25.60 6.12 10.29
N ILE A 26 -24.82 6.11 11.37
CA ILE A 26 -23.36 6.07 11.30
C ILE A 26 -22.89 4.70 10.79
N GLY A 27 -23.57 3.60 11.14
CA GLY A 27 -23.25 2.28 10.59
C GLY A 27 -23.37 2.23 9.07
N ASN A 28 -24.43 2.82 8.51
CA ASN A 28 -24.60 2.92 7.06
C ASN A 28 -23.50 3.79 6.42
N GLU A 29 -23.16 4.92 7.05
CA GLU A 29 -22.07 5.79 6.57
C GLU A 29 -20.72 5.05 6.57
N VAL A 30 -20.43 4.27 7.62
CA VAL A 30 -19.22 3.45 7.72
C VAL A 30 -19.17 2.41 6.59
N GLN A 31 -20.26 1.67 6.36
CA GLN A 31 -20.32 0.69 5.27
C GLN A 31 -20.16 1.35 3.89
N GLU A 32 -20.81 2.49 3.68
CA GLU A 32 -20.66 3.27 2.46
C GLU A 32 -19.20 3.71 2.26
N VAL A 33 -18.55 4.23 3.30
CA VAL A 33 -17.13 4.60 3.25
C VAL A 33 -16.27 3.40 2.88
N LEU A 34 -16.40 2.27 3.58
CA LEU A 34 -15.59 1.08 3.33
C LEU A 34 -15.78 0.51 1.92
N SER A 35 -16.97 0.68 1.32
CA SER A 35 -17.22 0.22 -0.05
C SER A 35 -16.37 0.92 -1.14
N HIS A 36 -15.75 2.06 -0.83
CA HIS A 36 -14.91 2.83 -1.76
C HIS A 36 -13.42 2.43 -1.77
N TYR A 37 -13.02 1.52 -0.89
CA TYR A 37 -11.62 1.16 -0.67
C TYR A 37 -11.34 -0.27 -1.12
N GLU A 38 -10.08 -0.55 -1.50
CA GLU A 38 -9.58 -1.91 -1.73
C GLU A 38 -9.20 -2.60 -0.41
N GLU A 39 -9.03 -3.93 -0.38
CA GLU A 39 -8.87 -4.74 0.85
C GLU A 39 -7.89 -4.17 1.90
N GLU A 40 -6.63 -3.93 1.54
CA GLU A 40 -5.62 -3.40 2.47
C GLU A 40 -5.99 -2.00 2.98
N GLN A 41 -6.67 -1.20 2.16
CA GLN A 41 -7.13 0.13 2.54
C GLN A 41 -8.35 0.03 3.46
N LYS A 42 -9.29 -0.89 3.19
CA LYS A 42 -10.44 -1.16 4.06
C LYS A 42 -9.98 -1.54 5.47
N ILE A 43 -8.94 -2.38 5.57
CA ILE A 43 -8.35 -2.78 6.87
C ILE A 43 -7.88 -1.55 7.63
N GLU A 44 -7.02 -0.71 7.02
CA GLU A 44 -6.46 0.47 7.70
C GLU A 44 -7.55 1.50 8.08
N ILE A 45 -8.54 1.72 7.20
CA ILE A 45 -9.66 2.62 7.48
C ILE A 45 -10.56 2.05 8.59
N ALA A 46 -10.83 0.74 8.60
CA ALA A 46 -11.60 0.10 9.64
C ALA A 46 -10.89 0.18 11.01
N GLU A 47 -9.58 -0.06 11.05
CA GLU A 47 -8.76 0.09 12.27
C GLU A 47 -8.77 1.52 12.79
N HIS A 48 -8.64 2.51 11.90
CA HIS A 48 -8.74 3.92 12.27
C HIS A 48 -10.10 4.26 12.91
N LEU A 49 -11.20 3.78 12.31
CA LEU A 49 -12.56 4.01 12.80
C LEU A 49 -12.80 3.29 14.14
N ILE A 50 -12.28 2.07 14.34
CA ILE A 50 -12.35 1.37 15.63
C ILE A 50 -11.71 2.22 16.73
N LEU A 51 -10.49 2.71 16.49
CA LEU A 51 -9.79 3.57 17.45
C LEU A 51 -10.58 4.85 17.73
N MET A 52 -11.14 5.49 16.69
CA MET A 52 -11.98 6.66 16.84
C MET A 52 -13.19 6.39 17.76
N PHE A 53 -13.92 5.28 17.59
CA PHE A 53 -15.08 4.97 18.44
C PHE A 53 -14.70 4.65 19.89
N GLN A 54 -13.52 4.06 20.13
CA GLN A 54 -12.97 3.89 21.47
C GLN A 54 -12.65 5.25 22.12
N GLU A 55 -12.04 6.15 21.34
CA GLU A 55 -11.69 7.51 21.74
C GLU A 55 -12.93 8.37 22.01
N ILE A 56 -14.00 8.26 21.24
CA ILE A 56 -15.26 8.98 21.45
C ILE A 56 -15.83 8.68 22.85
N LEU A 57 -15.91 7.40 23.24
CA LEU A 57 -16.42 7.03 24.57
C LEU A 57 -15.53 7.56 25.68
N LYS A 58 -14.20 7.50 25.49
CA LYS A 58 -13.23 8.00 26.45
C LYS A 58 -13.33 9.52 26.59
N TYR A 59 -13.34 10.23 25.47
CA TYR A 59 -13.47 11.69 25.41
C TYR A 59 -14.79 12.16 26.02
N PHE A 60 -15.91 11.47 25.75
CA PHE A 60 -17.19 11.79 26.37
C PHE A 60 -17.11 11.82 27.91
N LYS A 61 -16.41 10.85 28.49
CA LYS A 61 -16.25 10.68 29.94
C LYS A 61 -15.25 11.62 30.58
N THR A 62 -14.11 11.85 29.94
CA THR A 62 -12.99 12.59 30.54
C THR A 62 -12.92 14.04 30.13
N LYS A 63 -13.46 14.39 28.96
CA LYS A 63 -13.28 15.69 28.29
C LYS A 63 -11.79 16.07 28.10
N ASP A 64 -10.95 15.05 27.94
CA ASP A 64 -9.51 15.23 27.74
C ASP A 64 -9.22 15.56 26.27
N GLU A 65 -8.88 16.81 26.00
CA GLU A 65 -8.58 17.35 24.67
C GLU A 65 -7.42 16.64 23.95
N SER A 66 -6.52 15.96 24.69
CA SER A 66 -5.46 15.17 24.05
C SER A 66 -6.04 14.02 23.23
N ILE A 67 -7.22 13.51 23.58
CA ILE A 67 -7.89 12.42 22.85
C ILE A 67 -8.30 12.88 21.46
N TYR A 68 -8.97 14.03 21.36
CA TYR A 68 -9.35 14.60 20.07
C TYR A 68 -8.11 14.98 19.24
N SER A 69 -7.08 15.53 19.89
CA SER A 69 -5.82 15.88 19.23
C SER A 69 -5.16 14.66 18.58
N ASN A 70 -5.08 13.54 19.31
CA ASN A 70 -4.52 12.28 18.78
C ASN A 70 -5.34 11.72 17.60
N TYR A 71 -6.67 11.78 17.69
CA TYR A 71 -7.55 11.42 16.58
C TYR A 71 -7.27 12.29 15.35
N ALA A 72 -7.24 13.61 15.52
CA ALA A 72 -7.05 14.57 14.43
C ALA A 72 -5.68 14.43 13.77
N GLU A 73 -4.62 14.15 14.55
CA GLU A 73 -3.29 13.87 14.02
C GLU A 73 -3.29 12.61 13.15
N ARG A 74 -3.86 11.51 13.65
CA ARG A 74 -3.96 10.24 12.92
C ARG A 74 -4.83 10.37 11.65
N GLU A 75 -5.93 11.11 11.71
CA GLU A 75 -6.77 11.38 10.55
C GLU A 75 -6.02 12.22 9.50
N ASN A 76 -5.24 13.21 9.94
CA ASN A 76 -4.41 14.02 9.05
C ASN A 76 -3.27 13.21 8.39
N GLU A 77 -2.69 12.25 9.09
CA GLU A 77 -1.72 11.31 8.51
C GLU A 77 -2.36 10.47 7.39
N LEU A 78 -3.57 9.95 7.61
CA LEU A 78 -4.33 9.25 6.58
C LEU A 78 -4.68 10.16 5.41
N LEU A 79 -5.11 11.39 5.66
CA LEU A 79 -5.38 12.37 4.61
C LEU A 79 -4.12 12.64 3.75
N LYS A 80 -2.95 12.82 4.38
CA LYS A 80 -1.68 12.99 3.66
C LYS A 80 -1.31 11.75 2.85
N LYS A 81 -1.55 10.55 3.39
CA LYS A 81 -1.26 9.27 2.74
C LYS A 81 -2.16 8.99 1.53
N TYR A 82 -3.46 9.22 1.68
CA TYR A 82 -4.48 8.84 0.69
C TYR A 82 -4.85 9.98 -0.28
N GLY A 83 -4.61 11.24 0.09
CA GLY A 83 -4.93 12.40 -0.73
C GLY A 83 -6.39 12.39 -1.21
N LYS A 84 -6.60 12.43 -2.53
CA LYS A 84 -7.95 12.41 -3.12
C LYS A 84 -8.76 11.16 -2.76
N ALA A 85 -8.10 10.01 -2.55
CA ALA A 85 -8.76 8.77 -2.16
C ALA A 85 -9.33 8.83 -0.72
N PHE A 86 -8.95 9.83 0.07
CA PHE A 86 -9.51 10.06 1.41
C PHE A 86 -10.91 10.70 1.38
N LYS A 87 -11.35 11.19 0.21
CA LYS A 87 -12.61 11.94 0.07
C LYS A 87 -13.86 11.20 0.60
N PRO A 88 -14.07 9.89 0.36
CA PRO A 88 -15.22 9.17 0.89
C PRO A 88 -15.30 9.28 2.42
N LEU A 89 -14.20 9.02 3.13
CA LEU A 89 -14.12 9.14 4.58
C LEU A 89 -14.32 10.59 5.04
N ALA A 90 -13.56 11.54 4.48
CA ALA A 90 -13.65 12.95 4.88
C ALA A 90 -15.05 13.56 4.68
N SER A 91 -15.77 13.12 3.65
CA SER A 91 -17.11 13.63 3.33
C SER A 91 -18.16 13.32 4.41
N LYS A 92 -17.95 12.28 5.23
CA LYS A 92 -18.85 11.92 6.33
C LYS A 92 -18.64 12.74 7.60
N GLN A 93 -17.54 13.49 7.66
CA GLN A 93 -17.24 14.44 8.74
C GLN A 93 -17.31 13.80 10.13
N PHE A 94 -16.70 12.61 10.30
CA PHE A 94 -16.75 11.87 11.56
C PHE A 94 -16.13 12.61 12.75
N HIS A 95 -15.29 13.63 12.53
CA HIS A 95 -14.81 14.51 13.59
C HIS A 95 -15.96 15.19 14.37
N TYR A 96 -17.14 15.41 13.76
CA TYR A 96 -18.30 15.94 14.48
C TYR A 96 -18.87 14.99 15.52
N LEU A 97 -18.48 13.71 15.52
CA LEU A 97 -18.87 12.77 16.56
C LEU A 97 -18.28 13.10 17.95
N PHE A 98 -17.23 13.92 17.99
CA PHE A 98 -16.68 14.47 19.23
C PHE A 98 -17.47 15.68 19.74
N ASN A 99 -18.36 16.26 18.93
CA ASN A 99 -19.21 17.38 19.31
C ASN A 99 -20.63 16.91 19.68
N PHE A 100 -20.78 16.47 20.93
CA PHE A 100 -22.00 15.83 21.43
C PHE A 100 -23.24 16.74 21.46
N SER A 101 -23.08 18.06 21.45
CA SER A 101 -24.21 18.99 21.51
C SER A 101 -24.90 19.20 20.16
N ILE A 102 -24.21 18.95 19.05
CA ILE A 102 -24.75 19.20 17.70
C ILE A 102 -24.95 17.94 16.87
N ILE A 103 -24.36 16.81 17.26
CA ILE A 103 -24.39 15.56 16.48
C ILE A 103 -25.81 15.09 16.14
N LEU A 104 -26.78 15.24 17.05
CA LEU A 104 -28.17 14.84 16.79
C LEU A 104 -28.82 15.69 15.69
N SER A 105 -28.47 16.97 15.62
CA SER A 105 -28.91 17.86 14.54
C SER A 105 -28.20 17.53 13.23
N GLN A 106 -26.87 17.34 13.28
CA GLN A 106 -26.06 16.98 12.10
C GLN A 106 -26.46 15.65 11.47
N LYS A 107 -26.93 14.69 12.28
CA LYS A 107 -27.41 13.37 11.82
C LYS A 107 -28.94 13.32 11.68
N GLU A 108 -29.59 14.48 11.62
CA GLU A 108 -31.01 14.63 11.30
C GLU A 108 -31.97 13.87 12.24
N TYR A 109 -31.56 13.63 13.50
CA TYR A 109 -32.46 13.01 14.49
C TYR A 109 -33.64 13.93 14.84
N TYR A 110 -33.38 15.24 14.84
CA TYR A 110 -34.37 16.28 15.00
C TYR A 110 -34.46 17.10 13.72
N THR A 111 -35.68 17.44 13.31
CA THR A 111 -35.88 18.54 12.37
C THR A 111 -35.45 19.86 13.01
N THR A 112 -35.18 20.89 12.21
CA THR A 112 -34.83 22.23 12.74
C THR A 112 -35.91 22.78 13.68
N GLU A 113 -37.18 22.55 13.36
CA GLU A 113 -38.30 22.99 14.19
C GLU A 113 -38.36 22.23 15.52
N GLU A 114 -38.17 20.91 15.50
CA GLU A 114 -38.08 20.13 16.74
C GLU A 114 -36.90 20.59 17.58
N PHE A 115 -35.71 20.73 16.97
CA PHE A 115 -34.49 21.11 17.68
C PHE A 115 -34.61 22.44 18.43
N ASN A 116 -35.20 23.46 17.79
CA ASN A 116 -35.38 24.78 18.40
C ASN A 116 -36.40 24.80 19.56
N ASN A 117 -37.24 23.77 19.67
CA ASN A 117 -38.28 23.66 20.69
C ASN A 117 -37.92 22.68 21.82
N LEU A 118 -36.74 22.02 21.76
CA LEU A 118 -36.31 21.10 22.80
C LEU A 118 -35.83 21.84 24.04
N GLU A 119 -36.17 21.29 25.21
CA GLU A 119 -35.53 21.69 26.46
C GLU A 119 -34.05 21.25 26.46
N ASP A 120 -33.18 21.99 27.16
CA ASP A 120 -31.73 21.74 27.18
C ASP A 120 -31.37 20.27 27.47
N GLN A 121 -32.09 19.61 28.36
CA GLN A 121 -31.84 18.20 28.74
C GLN A 121 -32.28 17.19 27.66
N GLU A 122 -33.24 17.54 26.82
CA GLU A 122 -33.70 16.68 25.72
C GLU A 122 -32.79 16.78 24.48
N ASN A 123 -31.92 17.78 24.43
CA ASN A 123 -30.89 17.92 23.41
C ASN A 123 -29.68 17.03 23.67
N ASP A 124 -29.35 16.78 24.94
CA ASP A 124 -28.09 16.13 25.28
C ASP A 124 -28.09 14.61 25.05
N LEU A 125 -26.92 14.09 24.65
CA LEU A 125 -26.65 12.66 24.62
C LEU A 125 -26.28 12.17 26.02
N THR A 126 -26.90 11.07 26.43
CA THR A 126 -26.56 10.41 27.69
C THR A 126 -25.34 9.49 27.53
N GLU A 127 -24.71 9.11 28.64
CA GLU A 127 -23.64 8.09 28.61
C GLU A 127 -24.13 6.76 28.01
N LEU A 128 -25.41 6.41 28.22
CA LEU A 128 -26.01 5.22 27.63
C LEU A 128 -26.07 5.32 26.11
N ASP A 129 -26.47 6.47 25.56
CA ASP A 129 -26.54 6.70 24.11
C ASP A 129 -25.17 6.53 23.46
N ILE A 130 -24.13 7.12 24.06
CA ILE A 130 -22.75 7.02 23.57
C ILE A 130 -22.22 5.59 23.68
N LYS A 131 -22.50 4.89 24.79
CA LYS A 131 -22.14 3.47 24.94
C LYS A 131 -22.79 2.61 23.87
N GLN A 132 -24.08 2.79 23.62
CA GLN A 132 -24.81 2.06 22.59
C GLN A 132 -24.19 2.29 21.21
N LEU A 133 -23.95 3.56 20.85
CA LEU A 133 -23.30 3.92 19.59
C LEU A 133 -21.93 3.25 19.44
N THR A 134 -21.04 3.51 20.39
CA THR A 134 -19.66 3.03 20.30
C THR A 134 -19.56 1.50 20.35
N GLN A 135 -20.43 0.83 21.11
CA GLN A 135 -20.48 -0.63 21.13
C GLN A 135 -21.01 -1.21 19.82
N ALA A 136 -22.08 -0.64 19.26
CA ALA A 136 -22.61 -1.09 17.97
C ALA A 136 -21.57 -0.92 16.86
N MET A 137 -20.87 0.22 16.82
CA MET A 137 -19.85 0.49 15.82
C MET A 137 -18.60 -0.39 15.98
N ASN A 138 -18.14 -0.61 17.22
CA ASN A 138 -17.05 -1.55 17.46
C ASN A 138 -17.43 -2.97 17.03
N ASN A 139 -18.64 -3.45 17.33
CA ASN A 139 -19.09 -4.76 16.89
C ASN A 139 -19.14 -4.89 15.36
N LEU A 140 -19.68 -3.87 14.68
CA LEU A 140 -19.72 -3.80 13.22
C LEU A 140 -18.32 -3.88 12.63
N LEU A 141 -17.43 -2.96 13.04
CA LEU A 141 -16.10 -2.83 12.48
C LEU A 141 -15.19 -4.00 12.81
N HIS A 142 -15.26 -4.56 14.02
CA HIS A 142 -14.51 -5.78 14.34
C HIS A 142 -15.01 -6.99 13.55
N GLY A 143 -16.31 -7.07 13.26
CA GLY A 143 -16.86 -8.07 12.36
C GLY A 143 -16.31 -7.91 10.94
N GLU A 144 -16.33 -6.69 10.39
CA GLU A 144 -15.77 -6.44 9.06
C GLU A 144 -14.27 -6.71 9.00
N LEU A 145 -13.52 -6.23 9.99
CA LEU A 145 -12.08 -6.46 10.07
C LEU A 145 -11.74 -7.95 10.15
N HIS A 146 -12.56 -8.73 10.87
CA HIS A 146 -12.40 -10.19 10.91
C HIS A 146 -12.52 -10.81 9.52
N PHE A 147 -13.55 -10.46 8.75
CA PHE A 147 -13.72 -11.00 7.40
C PHE A 147 -12.67 -10.51 6.42
N LEU A 148 -12.26 -9.24 6.50
CA LEU A 148 -11.16 -8.70 5.69
C LEU A 148 -9.84 -9.47 5.93
N TYR A 149 -9.56 -9.83 7.19
CA TYR A 149 -8.38 -10.65 7.50
C TYR A 149 -8.50 -12.11 7.02
N LEU A 150 -9.70 -12.65 6.89
CA LEU A 150 -9.93 -13.98 6.31
C LEU A 150 -9.77 -13.99 4.78
N GLU A 151 -10.08 -12.87 4.12
CA GLU A 151 -9.89 -12.69 2.68
C GLU A 151 -8.43 -12.40 2.32
N ARG A 152 -7.66 -11.86 3.28
CA ARG A 152 -6.25 -11.50 3.08
C ARG A 152 -5.37 -12.73 2.86
N GLU A 153 -4.50 -12.64 1.86
CA GLU A 153 -3.46 -13.64 1.62
C GLU A 153 -2.54 -13.80 2.86
N PRO A 154 -2.17 -15.03 3.24
CA PRO A 154 -1.29 -15.28 4.37
C PRO A 154 0.05 -14.54 4.24
N GLN A 155 0.32 -13.64 5.19
CA GLN A 155 1.61 -12.96 5.29
C GLN A 155 2.58 -13.79 6.14
N PHE A 156 3.10 -14.87 5.57
CA PHE A 156 4.26 -15.53 6.15
C PHE A 156 5.48 -14.60 5.98
N GLU A 157 6.38 -14.59 6.97
CA GLU A 157 7.64 -13.85 6.90
C GLU A 157 8.51 -14.35 5.73
N THR A 158 8.27 -13.82 4.54
CA THR A 158 9.31 -13.77 3.51
C THR A 158 10.24 -12.64 3.91
N LYS A 159 11.47 -12.99 4.31
CA LYS A 159 12.58 -12.08 4.63
C LYS A 159 12.49 -10.79 3.79
N ALA A 160 12.35 -9.68 4.50
CA ALA A 160 12.29 -8.28 4.09
C ALA A 160 12.57 -8.00 2.59
N LYS A 161 11.54 -7.55 1.87
CA LYS A 161 11.73 -6.71 0.69
C LYS A 161 12.09 -5.29 1.15
N GLU A 162 13.37 -4.97 1.18
CA GLU A 162 13.81 -3.57 1.16
C GLU A 162 13.30 -2.92 -0.14
N LYS A 163 12.58 -1.80 0.01
CA LYS A 163 12.17 -0.93 -1.11
C LYS A 163 13.42 -0.41 -1.84
N PRO A 164 13.53 -0.51 -3.17
CA PRO A 164 14.54 0.23 -3.91
C PRO A 164 14.13 1.71 -3.96
N SER A 165 15.10 2.58 -3.63
CA SER A 165 15.05 4.01 -3.81
C SER A 165 14.73 4.40 -5.25
N ASP A 166 13.98 5.50 -5.39
CA ASP A 166 13.75 6.19 -6.66
C ASP A 166 15.08 6.62 -7.28
N GLU A 167 15.58 5.84 -8.24
CA GLU A 167 16.39 6.35 -9.33
C GLU A 167 15.84 5.78 -10.64
N THR A 168 15.55 6.69 -11.57
CA THR A 168 15.09 6.43 -12.92
C THR A 168 16.16 5.66 -13.70
N ASP A 169 16.25 4.35 -13.54
CA ASP A 169 17.14 3.50 -14.33
C ASP A 169 16.35 2.37 -15.00
N ASP A 170 16.10 2.57 -16.29
CA ASP A 170 15.88 1.57 -17.34
C ASP A 170 15.60 0.14 -16.84
N LYS A 171 14.34 -0.11 -16.45
CA LYS A 171 13.85 -1.37 -15.87
C LYS A 171 13.83 -2.55 -16.84
N GLU A 172 14.24 -2.38 -18.10
CA GLU A 172 14.16 -3.47 -19.07
C GLU A 172 15.25 -4.53 -18.85
N MET A 173 14.82 -5.74 -18.52
CA MET A 173 15.69 -6.92 -18.48
C MET A 173 16.00 -7.36 -19.91
N THR A 174 17.08 -6.83 -20.49
CA THR A 174 17.48 -7.17 -21.86
C THR A 174 18.22 -8.51 -21.92
N GLU A 175 18.14 -9.22 -23.07
CA GLU A 175 18.89 -10.48 -23.29
C GLU A 175 20.39 -10.30 -23.02
N ALA A 176 20.93 -9.12 -23.28
CA ALA A 176 22.35 -8.89 -23.13
C ALA A 176 22.78 -8.64 -21.68
N ARG A 177 21.94 -7.98 -20.86
CA ARG A 177 22.12 -7.92 -19.38
C ARG A 177 22.05 -9.32 -18.77
N GLN A 178 21.11 -10.15 -19.22
CA GLN A 178 21.01 -11.55 -18.77
C GLN A 178 22.26 -12.36 -19.12
N LEU A 179 22.78 -12.24 -20.34
CA LEU A 179 23.99 -12.94 -20.75
C LEU A 179 25.24 -12.44 -20.01
N LEU A 180 25.31 -11.14 -19.71
CA LEU A 180 26.38 -10.55 -18.92
C LEU A 180 26.34 -11.09 -17.47
N ALA A 181 25.15 -11.23 -16.89
CA ALA A 181 24.99 -11.87 -15.58
C ALA A 181 25.44 -13.34 -15.59
N VAL A 182 25.04 -14.12 -16.62
CA VAL A 182 25.51 -15.51 -16.78
C VAL A 182 27.03 -15.56 -16.90
N TYR A 183 27.64 -14.66 -17.65
CA TYR A 183 29.10 -14.56 -17.77
C TYR A 183 29.80 -14.34 -16.42
N TYR A 184 29.36 -13.34 -15.64
CA TYR A 184 29.97 -13.07 -14.34
C TYR A 184 29.75 -14.21 -13.35
N LEU A 185 28.56 -14.83 -13.33
CA LEU A 185 28.28 -15.99 -12.50
C LEU A 185 29.24 -17.15 -12.80
N LEU A 186 29.42 -17.47 -14.08
CA LEU A 186 30.31 -18.56 -14.51
C LEU A 186 31.77 -18.28 -14.19
N LYS A 187 32.21 -17.04 -14.44
CA LYS A 187 33.58 -16.62 -14.18
C LYS A 187 33.90 -16.58 -12.68
N SER A 188 33.01 -16.00 -11.86
CA SER A 188 33.24 -15.83 -10.42
C SER A 188 32.98 -17.10 -9.62
N GLY A 189 31.95 -17.86 -9.98
CA GLY A 189 31.48 -19.03 -9.25
C GLY A 189 32.23 -20.30 -9.63
N PHE A 190 32.60 -20.44 -10.90
CA PHE A 190 33.14 -21.69 -11.45
C PHE A 190 34.50 -21.54 -12.14
N GLY A 191 35.07 -20.33 -12.17
CA GLY A 191 36.36 -20.07 -12.84
C GLY A 191 36.32 -20.30 -14.35
N ILE A 192 35.12 -20.31 -14.94
CA ILE A 192 34.93 -20.60 -16.35
C ILE A 192 35.20 -19.34 -17.16
N GLU A 193 36.29 -19.38 -17.93
CA GLU A 193 36.66 -18.33 -18.85
C GLU A 193 36.34 -18.73 -20.29
N HIS A 194 35.55 -17.88 -20.96
CA HIS A 194 35.08 -18.05 -22.33
C HIS A 194 36.16 -18.20 -23.43
N ARG A 195 37.43 -17.86 -23.16
CA ARG A 195 38.51 -17.82 -24.19
C ARG A 195 39.74 -18.67 -23.86
N SER A 196 39.88 -19.17 -22.65
CA SER A 196 41.12 -19.83 -22.20
C SER A 196 40.95 -21.34 -21.97
N SER A 197 39.76 -21.83 -21.58
CA SER A 197 39.58 -23.24 -21.21
C SER A 197 38.33 -23.94 -21.76
N ASN A 198 37.21 -23.24 -21.97
CA ASN A 198 35.95 -23.85 -22.43
C ASN A 198 35.58 -23.39 -23.85
N SER A 199 34.94 -24.27 -24.64
CA SER A 199 34.50 -23.86 -25.98
C SER A 199 33.34 -22.85 -25.85
N VAL A 200 33.41 -21.73 -26.58
CA VAL A 200 32.34 -20.71 -26.64
C VAL A 200 30.98 -21.37 -26.93
N SER A 201 31.00 -22.46 -27.70
CA SER A 201 29.83 -23.29 -28.01
C SER A 201 29.20 -23.92 -26.77
N GLU A 202 29.97 -24.58 -25.90
CA GLU A 202 29.45 -25.21 -24.67
C GLU A 202 28.81 -24.19 -23.73
N VAL A 203 29.47 -23.04 -23.55
CA VAL A 203 28.93 -21.99 -22.68
C VAL A 203 27.67 -21.36 -23.29
N THR A 204 27.61 -21.24 -24.62
CA THR A 204 26.41 -20.78 -25.32
C THR A 204 25.26 -21.77 -25.17
N LEU A 205 25.52 -23.08 -25.28
CA LEU A 205 24.50 -24.12 -25.07
C LEU A 205 23.93 -24.03 -23.65
N PHE A 206 24.81 -23.83 -22.67
CA PHE A 206 24.40 -23.65 -21.28
C PHE A 206 23.60 -22.36 -21.08
N ALA A 207 23.99 -21.26 -21.72
CA ALA A 207 23.21 -20.01 -21.69
C ALA A 207 21.82 -20.17 -22.33
N HIS A 208 21.69 -20.94 -23.42
CA HIS A 208 20.38 -21.28 -23.99
C HIS A 208 19.49 -22.06 -23.01
N LEU A 209 20.08 -23.01 -22.29
CA LEU A 209 19.39 -23.78 -21.27
C LEU A 209 18.90 -22.87 -20.13
N LEU A 210 19.77 -22.04 -19.56
CA LEU A 210 19.43 -21.15 -18.45
C LEU A 210 18.38 -20.10 -18.83
N LEU A 211 18.42 -19.60 -20.06
CA LEU A 211 17.49 -18.57 -20.54
C LEU A 211 16.22 -19.15 -21.19
N GLY A 212 16.09 -20.48 -21.28
CA GLY A 212 14.93 -21.15 -21.89
C GLY A 212 14.72 -20.83 -23.37
N LYS A 213 15.79 -20.45 -24.11
CA LYS A 213 15.68 -19.99 -25.50
C LYS A 213 15.96 -21.13 -26.48
N LYS A 214 14.99 -21.44 -27.33
CA LYS A 214 15.15 -22.42 -28.43
C LYS A 214 16.04 -21.85 -29.53
N TYR A 215 16.79 -22.73 -30.21
CA TYR A 215 17.59 -22.39 -31.39
C TYR A 215 17.57 -23.57 -32.38
N THR A 216 17.74 -23.27 -33.66
CA THR A 216 17.82 -24.28 -34.74
C THR A 216 19.27 -24.63 -35.09
N SER A 217 20.14 -23.63 -35.14
CA SER A 217 21.59 -23.79 -35.24
C SER A 217 22.30 -22.86 -34.26
N LEU A 218 23.28 -23.40 -33.54
CA LEU A 218 24.01 -22.68 -32.49
C LEU A 218 24.75 -21.47 -33.07
N GLN A 219 25.40 -21.64 -34.22
CA GLN A 219 26.22 -20.61 -34.86
C GLN A 219 25.41 -19.39 -35.32
N THR A 220 24.13 -19.59 -35.62
CA THR A 220 23.23 -18.51 -36.05
C THR A 220 22.47 -17.85 -34.89
N SER A 221 22.55 -18.41 -33.68
CA SER A 221 21.83 -17.92 -32.51
C SER A 221 22.25 -16.50 -32.09
N SER A 222 21.29 -15.69 -31.63
CA SER A 222 21.54 -14.37 -31.05
C SER A 222 22.44 -14.47 -29.81
N ILE A 223 22.23 -15.50 -28.98
CA ILE A 223 23.03 -15.78 -27.78
C ILE A 223 24.48 -16.06 -28.18
N TYR A 224 24.72 -16.92 -29.17
CA TYR A 224 26.07 -17.26 -29.63
C TYR A 224 26.82 -16.02 -30.14
N LYS A 225 26.16 -15.21 -30.97
CA LYS A 225 26.73 -13.98 -31.54
C LYS A 225 27.09 -12.98 -30.45
N LYS A 226 26.24 -12.81 -29.44
CA LYS A 226 26.49 -11.90 -28.31
C LYS A 226 27.56 -12.44 -27.37
N TYR A 227 27.51 -13.73 -27.02
CA TYR A 227 28.44 -14.36 -26.09
C TYR A 227 29.87 -14.36 -26.61
N LYS A 228 30.06 -14.49 -27.93
CA LYS A 228 31.37 -14.32 -28.58
C LYS A 228 32.00 -12.95 -28.31
N LEU A 229 31.19 -11.92 -28.10
CA LEU A 229 31.62 -10.54 -27.93
C LEU A 229 31.68 -10.10 -26.46
N ILE A 230 31.12 -10.87 -25.52
CA ILE A 230 31.14 -10.56 -24.08
C ILE A 230 32.58 -10.55 -23.53
N PRO A 231 32.90 -9.64 -22.59
CA PRO A 231 32.03 -8.60 -22.02
C PRO A 231 31.80 -7.40 -22.95
N ASN A 232 32.60 -7.26 -23.99
CA ASN A 232 32.66 -6.10 -24.89
C ASN A 232 31.61 -6.12 -26.03
N TYR A 233 30.42 -6.66 -25.78
CA TYR A 233 29.40 -6.81 -26.83
C TYR A 233 28.82 -5.45 -27.24
N ASN A 234 28.74 -4.52 -26.29
CA ASN A 234 28.47 -3.10 -26.51
C ASN A 234 29.70 -2.32 -26.05
N LYS A 235 30.31 -1.52 -26.94
CA LYS A 235 31.39 -0.61 -26.55
C LYS A 235 30.79 0.58 -25.77
N ASP A 236 31.58 1.18 -24.88
CA ASP A 236 31.33 2.47 -24.23
C ASP A 236 30.23 2.47 -23.13
N GLU A 237 29.52 3.60 -22.95
CA GLU A 237 28.60 3.91 -21.84
C GLU A 237 27.54 2.82 -21.57
N GLN A 238 27.15 2.06 -22.60
CA GLN A 238 26.14 1.02 -22.44
C GLN A 238 26.65 -0.15 -21.59
N LEU A 239 27.92 -0.53 -21.71
CA LEU A 239 28.51 -1.56 -20.84
C LEU A 239 28.53 -1.09 -19.38
N VAL A 240 28.84 0.19 -19.14
CA VAL A 240 28.78 0.78 -17.78
C VAL A 240 27.37 0.70 -17.20
N LYS A 241 26.34 1.02 -18.00
CA LYS A 241 24.94 0.90 -17.59
C LYS A 241 24.56 -0.55 -17.28
N ASP A 242 24.92 -1.49 -18.15
CA ASP A 242 24.58 -2.90 -17.97
C ASP A 242 25.29 -3.50 -16.75
N LEU A 243 26.56 -3.14 -16.51
CA LEU A 243 27.32 -3.56 -15.33
C LEU A 243 26.72 -3.00 -14.03
N LYS A 244 26.34 -1.70 -14.01
CA LYS A 244 25.62 -1.09 -12.88
C LYS A 244 24.28 -1.77 -12.62
N TYR A 245 23.57 -2.18 -13.68
CA TYR A 245 22.29 -2.86 -13.56
C TYR A 245 22.42 -4.27 -12.96
N ILE A 246 23.41 -5.06 -13.39
CA ILE A 246 23.54 -6.46 -12.92
C ILE A 246 24.19 -6.57 -11.53
N LYS A 247 25.05 -5.61 -11.15
CA LYS A 247 25.82 -5.65 -9.90
C LYS A 247 24.95 -5.88 -8.64
N PRO A 248 23.83 -5.19 -8.44
CA PRO A 248 22.99 -5.36 -7.24
C PRO A 248 22.44 -6.79 -7.06
N TYR A 249 22.27 -7.55 -8.15
CA TYR A 249 21.82 -8.94 -8.05
C TYR A 249 22.89 -9.84 -7.42
N PHE A 250 24.16 -9.57 -7.69
CA PHE A 250 25.28 -10.31 -7.08
C PHE A 250 25.54 -9.88 -5.64
N GLU A 251 25.34 -8.59 -5.31
CA GLU A 251 25.43 -8.08 -3.94
C GLU A 251 24.37 -8.72 -3.04
N LYS A 252 23.12 -8.80 -3.50
CA LYS A 252 22.01 -9.43 -2.75
C LYS A 252 22.20 -10.93 -2.54
N LEU A 253 22.92 -11.61 -3.44
CA LEU A 253 23.24 -13.02 -3.33
C LEU A 253 24.57 -13.29 -2.61
N ASP A 254 25.23 -12.24 -2.09
CA ASP A 254 26.53 -12.29 -1.42
C ASP A 254 27.64 -12.96 -2.25
N ILE A 255 27.60 -12.80 -3.58
CA ILE A 255 28.60 -13.36 -4.49
C ILE A 255 29.76 -12.36 -4.67
N GLN A 256 30.54 -12.17 -3.61
CA GLN A 256 31.57 -11.12 -3.52
C GLN A 256 32.58 -11.15 -4.68
N LYS A 257 33.00 -12.34 -5.12
CA LYS A 257 33.91 -12.50 -6.28
C LYS A 257 33.33 -11.91 -7.57
N ALA A 258 32.01 -12.00 -7.77
CA ALA A 258 31.36 -11.39 -8.94
C ALA A 258 31.36 -9.87 -8.82
N VAL A 259 31.05 -9.35 -7.64
CA VAL A 259 31.02 -7.90 -7.34
C VAL A 259 32.40 -7.27 -7.57
N GLU A 260 33.47 -7.92 -7.10
CA GLU A 260 34.85 -7.48 -7.33
C GLU A 260 35.21 -7.43 -8.82
N LEU A 261 34.86 -8.48 -9.57
CA LEU A 261 35.10 -8.54 -11.02
C LEU A 261 34.32 -7.44 -11.77
N ILE A 262 33.05 -7.21 -11.39
CA ILE A 262 32.22 -6.17 -11.99
C ILE A 262 32.78 -4.78 -11.67
N ASN A 263 33.20 -4.53 -10.43
CA ASN A 263 33.82 -3.25 -10.05
C ASN A 263 35.12 -2.99 -10.82
N LYS A 264 35.97 -3.99 -10.97
CA LYS A 264 37.21 -3.89 -11.76
C LYS A 264 36.94 -3.56 -13.23
N ASP A 265 35.94 -4.22 -13.82
CA ASP A 265 35.56 -4.00 -15.22
C ASP A 265 34.86 -2.65 -15.40
N LEU A 266 34.05 -2.19 -14.42
CA LEU A 266 33.48 -0.84 -14.37
C LEU A 266 34.58 0.23 -14.36
N GLU A 267 35.58 0.10 -13.48
CA GLU A 267 36.70 1.05 -13.41
C GLU A 267 37.47 1.11 -14.73
N THR A 268 37.78 -0.04 -15.32
CA THR A 268 38.49 -0.13 -16.59
C THR A 268 37.69 0.53 -17.71
N THR A 269 36.41 0.20 -17.81
CA THR A 269 35.52 0.74 -18.85
C THR A 269 35.36 2.26 -18.71
N ILE A 270 35.18 2.78 -17.49
CA ILE A 270 35.06 4.23 -17.23
C ILE A 270 36.38 4.95 -17.57
N LYS A 271 37.54 4.34 -17.26
CA LYS A 271 38.87 4.88 -17.60
C LYS A 271 39.09 4.97 -19.11
N GLU A 272 38.47 4.10 -19.90
CA GLU A 272 38.59 4.08 -21.37
C GLU A 272 37.60 5.04 -22.07
N LEU A 273 36.61 5.60 -21.37
CA LEU A 273 35.68 6.59 -21.94
C LEU A 273 36.36 7.94 -22.28
N THR A 274 35.81 8.64 -23.28
CA THR A 274 36.21 10.01 -23.63
C THR A 274 35.93 11.00 -22.50
N LEU A 275 36.71 12.08 -22.38
CA LEU A 275 36.62 13.07 -21.28
C LEU A 275 35.21 13.64 -21.07
N ASP A 276 34.45 13.89 -22.14
CA ASP A 276 33.08 14.41 -22.05
C ASP A 276 32.08 13.40 -21.45
N LYS A 277 32.35 12.10 -21.61
CA LYS A 277 31.52 11.01 -21.10
C LYS A 277 31.88 10.64 -19.66
N LYS A 278 33.17 10.78 -19.28
CA LYS A 278 33.66 10.55 -17.91
C LYS A 278 33.01 11.45 -16.86
N LYS A 279 32.71 12.71 -17.19
CA LYS A 279 32.07 13.68 -16.28
C LYS A 279 30.70 13.25 -15.76
N LYS A 280 30.02 12.30 -16.41
CA LYS A 280 28.70 11.78 -15.97
C LYS A 280 28.81 10.68 -14.90
N TYR A 281 30.02 10.18 -14.64
CA TYR A 281 30.27 9.02 -13.79
C TYR A 281 31.34 9.24 -12.73
N LEU A 282 31.93 10.45 -12.68
CA LEU A 282 32.70 11.00 -11.56
C LEU A 282 31.74 11.71 -10.61
#